data_AF-A0A966TG63-F1
#
_entry.id   AF-A0A966TG63-F1
#
_cell.length_a   1.000
_cell.length_b   1.000
_cell.length_c   1.000
_cell.angle_alpha   90.00
_cell.angle_beta   90.00
_cell.angle_gamma   90.00
#
_symmetry.space_group_name_H-M   'P 1'
#
loop_
_entity.id
_entity.type
_entity.pdbx_description
1 polymer ?
#
loop_
_entity_poly.entity_id
_entity_poly.type
_entity_poly.pdbx_seq_one_letter_code
_entity_poly.pdbx_strand_id
1 'polypeptide(L)'
;PDRSPKPALSEFKYIASPIEIKAKNIKSGRFEIFNKNFFVNLADYKLKYEVTVNGKASSSGEVKLGLVKPRQSKPFTLPAQVLKSDGSVGERFINFSLTLASSKPWAHIGHEVTWEQIALASKPLPKIKSAKSKIQYVNSQGQIQVPFGEIAPALTLWRAPTDNDLIGHISQKWDEWGVRKLELESSKVVRTATNTKITNLWRAQGGAAIKHIQLVESVDSGFRVSETVTLPKELNDLARVGINFEVDGALNNFTYFGIGPNETAPDRKIGKIHRYSSTVDQQYVPYVKPQENGGHMGMRWFSLTNQSGHGLYFQLDKPRMVTVTPMRSEDLANATHNVFVKPSGNTVITIDGAHRGVGTASCGPDTLAKYLIKPGTYKWSWSVVTF
;
A
#
# COMPACT_ATOMS: atom_id res chain seq x y z
N PRO A 1 -19.94 16.11 -5.17
CA PRO A 1 -21.11 17.01 -5.00
C PRO A 1 -21.39 17.36 -3.54
N ASP A 2 -21.38 16.34 -2.68
CA ASP A 2 -21.56 16.37 -1.22
C ASP A 2 -20.35 16.88 -0.40
N ARG A 3 -19.25 17.29 -1.05
CA ARG A 3 -17.99 17.71 -0.43
C ARG A 3 -17.24 16.63 0.35
N SER A 4 -17.64 15.36 0.24
CA SER A 4 -16.87 14.24 0.78
C SER A 4 -15.46 14.21 0.16
N PRO A 5 -14.39 14.23 0.97
CA PRO A 5 -13.03 14.33 0.45
C PRO A 5 -12.65 13.06 -0.31
N LYS A 6 -11.90 13.22 -1.40
CA LYS A 6 -11.24 12.11 -2.10
C LYS A 6 -9.81 11.97 -1.62
N PRO A 7 -9.18 10.77 -1.72
CA PRO A 7 -7.84 10.52 -1.21
C PRO A 7 -6.78 11.57 -1.58
N ALA A 8 -6.84 12.09 -2.82
CA ALA A 8 -5.93 13.13 -3.29
C ALA A 8 -5.96 14.44 -2.48
N LEU A 9 -7.07 14.76 -1.79
CA LEU A 9 -7.16 15.95 -0.93
C LEU A 9 -6.23 15.84 0.28
N SER A 10 -6.04 14.64 0.82
CA SER A 10 -5.11 14.40 1.94
C SER A 10 -3.66 14.67 1.53
N GLU A 11 -3.29 14.30 0.30
CA GLU A 11 -1.97 14.59 -0.26
C GLU A 11 -1.80 16.09 -0.52
N PHE A 12 -2.81 16.76 -1.09
CA PHE A 12 -2.81 18.21 -1.26
C PHE A 12 -2.66 18.96 0.07
N LYS A 13 -3.36 18.53 1.12
CA LYS A 13 -3.24 19.09 2.48
C LYS A 13 -1.79 19.06 2.98
N TYR A 14 -1.07 17.96 2.74
CA TYR A 14 0.33 17.85 3.11
C TYR A 14 1.23 18.73 2.25
N ILE A 15 1.03 18.76 0.93
CA ILE A 15 1.82 19.62 0.03
C ILE A 15 1.67 21.10 0.43
N ALA A 16 0.46 21.51 0.80
CA ALA A 16 0.13 22.82 1.31
C ALA A 16 0.59 23.08 2.77
N SER A 17 1.33 22.15 3.38
CA SER A 17 1.80 22.25 4.76
C SER A 17 2.41 23.64 5.04
N PRO A 18 1.99 24.34 6.11
CA PRO A 18 2.49 25.67 6.47
C PRO A 18 3.85 25.63 7.15
N ILE A 19 4.39 24.44 7.41
CA ILE A 19 5.69 24.23 8.03
C ILE A 19 6.47 23.14 7.31
N GLU A 20 7.76 23.07 7.60
CA GLU A 20 8.62 21.93 7.30
C GLU A 20 9.43 21.62 8.57
N ILE A 21 9.60 20.34 8.92
CA ILE A 21 10.50 19.92 10.01
C ILE A 21 11.61 19.04 9.45
N LYS A 22 12.86 19.40 9.75
CA LYS A 22 14.04 18.65 9.34
C LYS A 22 14.84 18.17 10.56
N ALA A 23 15.32 16.94 10.51
CA ALA A 23 16.32 16.47 11.47
C ALA A 23 17.69 17.08 11.14
N LYS A 24 18.29 17.82 12.08
CA LYS A 24 19.65 18.34 11.96
C LYS A 24 20.67 17.35 12.53
N ASN A 25 20.31 16.70 13.63
CA ASN A 25 21.07 15.57 14.19
C ASN A 25 20.13 14.68 14.99
N ILE A 26 19.72 13.56 14.38
CA ILE A 26 18.73 12.65 14.96
C ILE A 26 19.22 11.95 16.23
N LYS A 27 20.53 11.67 16.34
CA LYS A 27 21.13 10.98 17.50
C LYS A 27 21.10 11.84 18.76
N SER A 28 21.22 13.15 18.61
CA SER A 28 21.16 14.12 19.71
C SER A 28 19.79 14.79 19.85
N GLY A 29 18.79 14.35 19.08
CA GLY A 29 17.43 14.90 19.10
C GLY A 29 17.32 16.35 18.65
N ARG A 30 18.19 16.80 17.75
CA ARG A 30 18.18 18.18 17.20
C ARG A 30 17.39 18.24 15.90
N PHE A 31 16.39 19.10 15.87
CA PHE A 31 15.52 19.36 14.74
C PHE A 31 15.45 20.86 14.44
N GLU A 32 14.93 21.20 13.28
CA GLU A 32 14.62 22.58 12.89
C GLU A 32 13.23 22.61 12.28
N ILE A 33 12.42 23.57 12.70
CA ILE A 33 11.14 23.89 12.07
C ILE A 33 11.31 25.15 11.21
N PHE A 34 10.82 25.11 9.98
CA PHE A 34 10.71 26.27 9.10
C PHE A 34 9.25 26.69 8.96
N ASN A 35 8.93 27.95 9.24
CA ASN A 35 7.60 28.50 9.05
C ASN A 35 7.44 29.00 7.60
N LYS A 36 6.63 28.30 6.79
CA LYS A 36 6.37 28.64 5.39
C LYS A 36 5.36 29.80 5.26
N ASN A 37 4.63 30.17 6.31
CA ASN A 37 3.71 31.29 6.26
C ASN A 37 4.43 32.62 5.99
N PHE A 38 3.75 33.53 5.30
CA PHE A 38 4.28 34.86 4.96
C PHE A 38 3.97 35.92 6.02
N PHE A 39 2.86 35.78 6.76
CA PHE A 39 2.38 36.84 7.66
C PHE A 39 2.14 36.40 9.11
N VAL A 40 1.88 35.11 9.34
CA VAL A 40 1.58 34.59 10.68
C VAL A 40 2.75 33.81 11.28
N ASN A 41 2.96 34.00 12.58
CA ASN A 41 3.89 33.21 13.36
C ASN A 41 3.21 31.88 13.80
N LEU A 42 3.95 31.02 14.51
CA LEU A 42 3.43 29.73 14.99
C LEU A 42 2.88 29.73 16.43
N ALA A 43 2.62 30.89 17.05
CA ALA A 43 2.18 30.97 18.45
C ALA A 43 0.78 30.38 18.69
N ASP A 44 -0.08 30.37 17.67
CA ASP A 44 -1.44 29.81 17.73
C ASP A 44 -1.49 28.28 17.51
N TYR A 45 -0.32 27.62 17.50
CA TYR A 45 -0.21 26.19 17.23
C TYR A 45 0.50 25.46 18.35
N LYS A 46 0.15 24.19 18.51
CA LYS A 46 0.87 23.22 19.35
C LYS A 46 1.53 22.18 18.46
N LEU A 47 2.83 21.99 18.65
CA LEU A 47 3.56 20.90 18.01
C LEU A 47 3.67 19.73 18.98
N LYS A 48 3.05 18.61 18.62
CA LYS A 48 3.15 17.35 19.34
C LYS A 48 4.10 16.42 18.61
N TYR A 49 4.70 15.50 19.35
CA TYR A 49 5.45 14.39 18.78
C TYR A 49 4.94 13.04 19.31
N GLU A 50 5.12 12.01 18.53
CA GLU A 50 4.93 10.61 18.89
C GLU A 50 6.04 9.78 18.26
N VAL A 51 6.73 8.96 19.06
CA VAL A 51 7.66 7.95 18.59
C VAL A 51 6.93 6.63 18.51
N THR A 52 7.03 5.95 17.38
CA THR A 52 6.37 4.66 17.14
C THR A 52 7.38 3.56 16.83
N VAL A 53 7.02 2.33 17.20
CA VAL A 53 7.67 1.08 16.76
C VAL A 53 6.59 0.20 16.12
N ASN A 54 6.72 -0.10 14.83
CA ASN A 54 5.68 -0.80 14.03
C ASN A 54 4.28 -0.17 14.19
N GLY A 55 4.21 1.15 14.28
CA GLY A 55 2.95 1.88 14.47
C GLY A 55 2.33 1.78 15.86
N LYS A 56 3.04 1.22 16.86
CA LYS A 56 2.65 1.33 18.27
C LYS A 56 3.44 2.47 18.92
N ALA A 57 2.74 3.40 19.57
CA ALA A 57 3.38 4.48 20.30
C ALA A 57 4.28 3.93 21.42
N SER A 58 5.53 4.38 21.46
CA SER A 58 6.50 4.09 22.52
C SER A 58 6.79 5.33 23.39
N SER A 59 6.57 6.52 22.86
CA SER A 59 6.72 7.80 23.59
C SER A 59 5.93 8.89 22.88
N SER A 60 5.44 9.88 23.61
CA SER A 60 4.78 11.05 23.03
C SER A 60 4.95 12.26 23.94
N GLY A 61 4.72 13.46 23.39
CA GLY A 61 4.77 14.69 24.16
C GLY A 61 4.54 15.94 23.32
N GLU A 62 4.71 17.09 23.95
CA GLU A 62 4.61 18.39 23.31
C GLU A 62 6.00 19.02 23.16
N VAL A 63 6.24 19.67 22.03
CA VAL A 63 7.45 20.44 21.73
C VAL A 63 7.21 21.89 22.14
N LYS A 64 8.08 22.42 23.00
CA LYS A 64 8.07 23.86 23.33
C LYS A 64 8.64 24.68 22.17
N LEU A 65 7.79 24.96 21.18
CA LEU A 65 8.06 25.90 20.11
C LEU A 65 7.82 27.33 20.63
N GLY A 66 8.83 27.98 21.20
CA GLY A 66 8.74 29.44 21.39
C GLY A 66 8.51 30.14 20.03
N LEU A 67 8.26 31.45 20.00
CA LEU A 67 7.93 32.20 18.77
C LEU A 67 8.79 31.83 17.53
N VAL A 68 8.12 31.36 16.46
CA VAL A 68 8.70 31.14 15.12
C VAL A 68 8.06 32.14 14.15
N LYS A 69 8.80 33.18 13.76
CA LYS A 69 8.30 34.26 12.89
C LYS A 69 8.00 33.74 11.46
N PRO A 70 7.19 34.46 10.67
CA PRO A 70 6.96 34.13 9.26
C PRO A 70 8.28 34.01 8.49
N ARG A 71 8.38 33.01 7.61
CA ARG A 71 9.56 32.77 6.76
C ARG A 71 10.88 32.58 7.52
N GLN A 72 10.84 32.19 8.79
CA GLN A 72 12.02 31.95 9.62
C GLN A 72 12.10 30.48 10.05
N SER A 73 13.33 30.01 10.23
CA SER A 73 13.63 28.71 10.85
C SER A 73 13.92 28.87 12.34
N LYS A 74 13.60 27.85 13.13
CA LYS A 74 13.97 27.79 14.55
C LYS A 74 14.42 26.38 14.93
N PRO A 75 15.58 26.23 15.58
CA PRO A 75 15.97 24.94 16.14
C PRO A 75 15.11 24.60 17.35
N PHE A 76 14.85 23.30 17.53
CA PHE A 76 14.31 22.76 18.76
C PHE A 76 14.95 21.40 19.05
N THR A 77 14.89 20.98 20.31
CA THR A 77 15.47 19.72 20.75
C THR A 77 14.44 18.87 21.47
N LEU A 78 14.59 17.56 21.31
CA LEU A 78 13.94 16.56 22.14
C LEU A 78 15.01 15.86 22.98
N PRO A 79 14.70 15.44 24.23
CA PRO A 79 15.63 14.61 24.99
C PRO A 79 16.03 13.37 24.18
N ALA A 80 17.32 13.10 24.03
CA ALA A 80 17.80 11.99 23.20
C ALA A 80 17.22 10.63 23.64
N GLN A 81 16.90 10.49 24.93
CA GLN A 81 16.27 9.31 25.50
C GLN A 81 14.89 8.99 24.87
N VAL A 82 14.14 9.99 24.42
CA VAL A 82 12.85 9.83 23.71
C VAL A 82 13.05 9.10 22.37
N LEU A 83 14.18 9.34 21.71
CA LEU A 83 14.49 8.76 20.40
C LEU A 83 15.28 7.45 20.49
N LYS A 84 15.77 7.11 21.68
CA LYS A 84 16.58 5.91 21.92
C LYS A 84 15.74 4.66 21.65
N SER A 85 16.32 3.68 20.97
CA SER A 85 15.68 2.38 20.81
C SER A 85 15.65 1.66 22.16
N ASP A 86 14.52 1.06 22.47
CA ASP A 86 14.33 0.11 23.57
C ASP A 86 14.86 -1.30 23.22
N GLY A 87 15.52 -1.47 22.07
CA GLY A 87 16.03 -2.73 21.57
C GLY A 87 15.02 -3.60 20.83
N SER A 88 13.73 -3.20 20.84
CA SER A 88 12.64 -3.91 20.17
C SER A 88 12.84 -3.97 18.66
N VAL A 89 12.22 -4.98 18.06
CA VAL A 89 12.26 -5.19 16.60
C VAL A 89 11.10 -4.47 15.94
N GLY A 90 11.39 -3.73 14.87
CA GLY A 90 10.38 -2.97 14.14
C GLY A 90 10.91 -1.67 13.57
N GLU A 91 10.26 -1.20 12.50
CA GLU A 91 10.51 0.13 11.95
C GLU A 91 10.09 1.19 12.96
N ARG A 92 10.90 2.26 13.05
CA ARG A 92 10.71 3.32 14.04
C ARG A 92 10.56 4.66 13.35
N PHE A 93 9.60 5.45 13.80
CA PHE A 93 9.35 6.78 13.28
C PHE A 93 9.12 7.77 14.41
N ILE A 94 9.58 9.00 14.25
CA ILE A 94 9.03 10.13 14.99
C ILE A 94 8.03 10.87 14.10
N ASN A 95 6.81 10.98 14.60
CA ASN A 95 5.70 11.68 13.99
C ASN A 95 5.55 13.02 14.70
N PHE A 96 5.60 14.11 13.96
CA PHE A 96 5.25 15.45 14.43
C PHE A 96 3.85 15.80 13.94
N SER A 97 3.03 16.42 14.80
CA SER A 97 1.69 16.89 14.46
C SER A 97 1.53 18.34 14.91
N LEU A 98 1.25 19.23 13.97
CA LEU A 98 0.96 20.64 14.25
C LEU A 98 -0.55 20.82 14.35
N THR A 99 -1.03 21.18 15.54
CA THR A 99 -2.46 21.31 15.86
C THR A 99 -2.81 22.74 16.28
N LEU A 100 -4.05 23.14 16.08
CA LEU A 100 -4.53 24.45 16.56
C LEU A 100 -4.53 24.52 18.10
N ALA A 101 -3.94 25.58 18.66
CA ALA A 101 -3.94 25.83 20.11
C ALA A 101 -5.26 26.44 20.61
N SER A 102 -6.07 27.00 19.72
CA SER A 102 -7.39 27.56 19.97
C SER A 102 -8.29 27.42 18.74
N SER A 103 -9.60 27.48 18.91
CA SER A 103 -10.56 27.39 17.80
C SER A 103 -10.40 28.58 16.85
N LYS A 104 -10.58 28.32 15.55
CA LYS A 104 -10.64 29.31 14.47
C LYS A 104 -12.02 29.21 13.79
N PRO A 105 -12.46 30.21 13.00
CA PRO A 105 -13.75 30.14 12.31
C PRO A 105 -13.95 28.92 11.40
N TRP A 106 -12.87 28.27 10.96
CA TRP A 106 -12.88 27.13 10.03
C TRP A 106 -12.55 25.77 10.67
N ALA A 107 -12.10 25.73 11.93
CA ALA A 107 -11.81 24.48 12.64
C ALA A 107 -11.71 24.67 14.15
N HIS A 108 -12.07 23.63 14.89
CA HIS A 108 -11.96 23.60 16.35
C HIS A 108 -10.50 23.48 16.82
N ILE A 109 -10.28 23.86 18.08
CA ILE A 109 -9.04 23.57 18.81
C ILE A 109 -8.63 22.09 18.65
N GLY A 110 -7.33 21.83 18.50
CA GLY A 110 -6.80 20.48 18.34
C GLY A 110 -6.87 19.91 16.92
N HIS A 111 -7.50 20.60 15.97
CA HIS A 111 -7.46 20.22 14.55
C HIS A 111 -6.00 20.12 14.05
N GLU A 112 -5.62 18.96 13.50
CA GLU A 112 -4.32 18.75 12.87
C GLU A 112 -4.27 19.50 11.54
N VAL A 113 -3.40 20.51 11.45
CA VAL A 113 -3.18 21.29 10.23
C VAL A 113 -2.23 20.56 9.31
N THR A 114 -1.17 19.98 9.86
CA THR A 114 -0.17 19.21 9.12
C THR A 114 0.59 18.27 10.04
N TRP A 115 1.36 17.36 9.45
CA TRP A 115 2.23 16.44 10.15
C TRP A 115 3.57 16.34 9.40
N GLU A 116 4.60 15.83 10.07
CA GLU A 116 5.88 15.43 9.47
C GLU A 116 6.30 14.09 10.06
N GLN A 117 6.89 13.20 9.27
CA GLN A 117 7.36 11.89 9.75
C GLN A 117 8.82 11.68 9.38
N ILE A 118 9.65 11.35 10.36
CA ILE A 118 11.08 11.10 10.17
C ILE A 118 11.41 9.69 10.64
N ALA A 119 12.05 8.90 9.77
CA ALA A 119 12.52 7.56 10.11
C ALA A 119 13.63 7.61 11.16
N LEU A 120 13.55 6.73 12.15
CA LEU A 120 14.56 6.53 13.18
C LEU A 120 15.33 5.23 12.91
N ALA A 121 16.51 5.08 13.52
CA ALA A 121 17.23 3.82 13.48
C ALA A 121 16.36 2.69 14.05
N SER A 122 16.26 1.59 13.30
CA SER A 122 15.35 0.48 13.53
C SER A 122 15.99 -0.87 13.24
N LYS A 123 15.41 -1.94 13.77
CA LYS A 123 15.74 -3.33 13.39
C LYS A 123 14.61 -3.87 12.52
N PRO A 124 14.91 -4.52 11.38
CA PRO A 124 13.89 -5.05 10.49
C PRO A 124 13.09 -6.16 11.18
N LEU A 125 11.81 -6.30 10.82
CA LEU A 125 10.99 -7.43 11.24
C LEU A 125 11.64 -8.76 10.81
N PRO A 126 11.62 -9.79 11.66
CA PRO A 126 12.15 -11.09 11.29
C PRO A 126 11.27 -11.68 10.19
N LYS A 127 11.90 -12.35 9.21
CA LYS A 127 11.16 -13.14 8.22
C LYS A 127 10.57 -14.38 8.91
N ILE A 128 9.38 -14.79 8.47
CA ILE A 128 8.80 -16.06 8.94
C ILE A 128 9.77 -17.21 8.60
N LYS A 129 10.00 -18.09 9.57
CA LYS A 129 10.94 -19.20 9.45
C LYS A 129 10.38 -20.32 8.59
N SER A 130 11.26 -21.01 7.87
CA SER A 130 10.88 -22.21 7.14
C SER A 130 10.37 -23.29 8.09
N ALA A 131 9.34 -24.02 7.67
CA ALA A 131 8.77 -25.10 8.47
C ALA A 131 9.76 -26.28 8.55
N LYS A 132 9.69 -27.04 9.64
CA LYS A 132 10.43 -28.31 9.78
C LYS A 132 9.94 -29.40 8.85
N SER A 133 8.66 -29.37 8.50
CA SER A 133 8.00 -30.36 7.65
C SER A 133 7.20 -29.68 6.56
N LYS A 134 7.18 -30.28 5.37
CA LYS A 134 6.45 -29.76 4.21
C LYS A 134 4.95 -30.02 4.40
N ILE A 135 4.16 -28.97 4.25
CA ILE A 135 2.70 -29.03 4.08
C ILE A 135 2.39 -28.71 2.61
N GLN A 136 1.51 -29.50 2.00
CA GLN A 136 1.19 -29.35 0.58
C GLN A 136 0.10 -28.30 0.38
N TYR A 137 0.49 -27.12 -0.10
CA TYR A 137 -0.42 -26.01 -0.43
C TYR A 137 -0.70 -25.87 -1.94
N VAL A 138 -0.36 -26.87 -2.75
CA VAL A 138 -0.55 -26.81 -4.21
C VAL A 138 -1.28 -28.06 -4.68
N ASN A 139 -2.43 -27.91 -5.32
CA ASN A 139 -3.20 -29.05 -5.82
C ASN A 139 -2.55 -29.70 -7.07
N SER A 140 -3.19 -30.74 -7.62
CA SER A 140 -2.71 -31.43 -8.82
C SER A 140 -2.68 -30.53 -10.06
N GLN A 141 -3.55 -29.52 -10.13
CA GLN A 141 -3.67 -28.56 -11.22
C GLN A 141 -2.69 -27.38 -11.11
N GLY A 142 -1.86 -27.32 -10.06
CA GLY A 142 -0.89 -26.24 -9.87
C GLY A 142 -1.46 -24.98 -9.23
N GLN A 143 -2.68 -25.03 -8.68
CA GLN A 143 -3.28 -23.91 -7.95
C GLN A 143 -2.81 -23.90 -6.50
N ILE A 144 -2.40 -22.73 -6.03
CA ILE A 144 -2.03 -22.49 -4.63
C ILE A 144 -3.29 -22.39 -3.78
N GLN A 145 -3.39 -23.20 -2.74
CA GLN A 145 -4.49 -23.28 -1.80
C GLN A 145 -4.16 -22.39 -0.59
N VAL A 146 -4.64 -21.14 -0.62
CA VAL A 146 -4.56 -20.23 0.53
C VAL A 146 -5.62 -20.70 1.56
N PRO A 147 -5.31 -20.81 2.86
CA PRO A 147 -6.34 -21.04 3.86
C PRO A 147 -7.41 -19.94 3.81
N PHE A 148 -8.68 -20.30 3.98
CA PHE A 148 -9.84 -19.42 3.68
C PHE A 148 -9.94 -18.98 2.21
N GLY A 149 -9.21 -19.60 1.28
CA GLY A 149 -9.18 -19.21 -0.13
C GLY A 149 -10.44 -19.62 -0.89
N GLU A 150 -11.04 -18.67 -1.60
CA GLU A 150 -12.19 -18.85 -2.49
C GLU A 150 -11.73 -18.89 -3.96
N ILE A 151 -10.73 -18.08 -4.31
CA ILE A 151 -10.11 -18.07 -5.64
C ILE A 151 -8.59 -18.12 -5.47
N ALA A 152 -7.94 -19.05 -6.17
CA ALA A 152 -6.49 -19.23 -6.08
C ALA A 152 -5.69 -18.04 -6.69
N PRO A 153 -4.49 -17.74 -6.16
CA PRO A 153 -3.56 -16.75 -6.74
C PRO A 153 -3.28 -16.96 -8.22
N ALA A 154 -3.68 -15.99 -9.03
CA ALA A 154 -3.44 -15.93 -10.47
C ALA A 154 -2.73 -14.63 -10.86
N LEU A 155 -1.99 -14.67 -11.98
CA LEU A 155 -1.32 -13.48 -12.53
C LEU A 155 -2.36 -12.43 -12.92
N THR A 156 -2.11 -11.17 -12.54
CA THR A 156 -2.84 -10.01 -13.06
C THR A 156 -1.86 -8.98 -13.63
N LEU A 157 -2.21 -8.47 -14.81
CA LEU A 157 -1.46 -7.45 -15.55
C LEU A 157 -2.27 -6.17 -15.78
N TRP A 158 -3.51 -6.15 -15.30
CA TRP A 158 -4.50 -5.14 -15.61
C TRP A 158 -5.16 -4.60 -14.32
N ARG A 159 -5.76 -3.41 -14.43
CA ARG A 159 -6.55 -2.78 -13.37
C ARG A 159 -7.79 -2.16 -13.99
N ALA A 160 -8.85 -1.94 -13.21
CA ALA A 160 -9.98 -1.13 -13.67
C ALA A 160 -9.47 0.27 -14.09
N PRO A 161 -9.56 0.67 -15.37
CA PRO A 161 -8.90 1.88 -15.83
C PRO A 161 -9.39 3.12 -15.06
N THR A 162 -8.45 3.93 -14.60
CA THR A 162 -8.76 5.24 -14.04
C THR A 162 -9.26 6.19 -15.12
N ASP A 163 -9.85 7.32 -14.73
CA ASP A 163 -10.19 8.37 -15.69
C ASP A 163 -8.95 8.88 -16.43
N ASN A 164 -7.78 8.92 -15.77
CA ASN A 164 -6.52 9.23 -16.43
C ASN A 164 -6.15 8.18 -17.48
N ASP A 165 -6.33 6.90 -17.17
CA ASP A 165 -6.02 5.82 -18.10
C ASP A 165 -6.96 5.83 -19.32
N LEU A 166 -8.24 6.14 -19.12
CA LEU A 166 -9.28 6.13 -20.17
C LEU A 166 -9.24 7.39 -21.04
N ILE A 167 -9.33 8.57 -20.42
CA ILE A 167 -9.38 9.85 -21.14
C ILE A 167 -8.01 10.17 -21.77
N GLY A 168 -6.92 9.77 -21.10
CA GLY A 168 -5.56 9.89 -21.63
C GLY A 168 -5.17 8.80 -22.65
N HIS A 169 -6.10 7.91 -23.02
CA HIS A 169 -5.89 6.83 -24.00
C HIS A 169 -4.80 5.79 -23.64
N ILE A 170 -4.38 5.72 -22.37
CA ILE A 170 -3.39 4.74 -21.91
C ILE A 170 -3.96 3.32 -21.92
N SER A 171 -5.24 3.14 -21.56
CA SER A 171 -5.83 1.80 -21.47
C SER A 171 -6.06 1.13 -22.83
N GLN A 172 -6.07 1.88 -23.93
CA GLN A 172 -6.30 1.34 -25.28
C GLN A 172 -5.29 0.25 -25.64
N LYS A 173 -4.00 0.47 -25.34
CA LYS A 173 -2.97 -0.56 -25.56
C LYS A 173 -3.18 -1.80 -24.68
N TRP A 174 -3.74 -1.64 -23.48
CA TRP A 174 -4.03 -2.79 -22.61
C TRP A 174 -5.19 -3.62 -23.16
N ASP A 175 -6.18 -2.95 -23.75
CA ASP A 175 -7.29 -3.59 -24.44
C ASP A 175 -6.81 -4.31 -25.71
N GLU A 176 -5.96 -3.67 -26.52
CA GLU A 176 -5.32 -4.26 -27.71
C GLU A 176 -4.46 -5.48 -27.37
N TRP A 177 -3.66 -5.42 -26.30
CA TRP A 177 -2.90 -6.58 -25.84
C TRP A 177 -3.77 -7.66 -25.21
N GLY A 178 -5.02 -7.35 -24.87
CA GLY A 178 -5.95 -8.29 -24.27
C GLY A 178 -5.51 -8.77 -22.89
N VAL A 179 -4.93 -7.88 -22.08
CA VAL A 179 -4.39 -8.22 -20.74
C VAL A 179 -5.43 -8.13 -19.63
N ARG A 180 -6.66 -7.69 -19.95
CA ARG A 180 -7.80 -7.68 -19.02
C ARG A 180 -8.18 -9.09 -18.56
N LYS A 181 -8.06 -10.09 -19.43
CA LYS A 181 -8.27 -11.51 -19.11
C LYS A 181 -7.11 -12.32 -19.66
N LEU A 182 -6.44 -13.08 -18.81
CA LEU A 182 -5.37 -13.99 -19.21
C LEU A 182 -5.90 -15.42 -19.20
N GLU A 183 -5.51 -16.19 -20.21
CA GLU A 183 -5.80 -17.61 -20.30
C GLU A 183 -4.59 -18.41 -19.82
N LEU A 184 -4.81 -19.42 -18.98
CA LEU A 184 -3.75 -20.32 -18.57
C LEU A 184 -3.56 -21.38 -19.65
N GLU A 185 -2.53 -21.22 -20.47
CA GLU A 185 -2.23 -22.13 -21.59
C GLU A 185 -1.59 -23.44 -21.10
N SER A 186 -0.69 -23.36 -20.10
CA SER A 186 -0.13 -24.55 -19.47
C SER A 186 0.35 -24.28 -18.05
N SER A 187 0.34 -25.32 -17.21
CA SER A 187 0.92 -25.32 -15.87
C SER A 187 1.75 -26.58 -15.64
N LYS A 188 3.03 -26.41 -15.31
CA LYS A 188 3.93 -27.50 -14.93
C LYS A 188 4.29 -27.42 -13.46
N VAL A 189 3.97 -28.47 -12.71
CA VAL A 189 4.28 -28.59 -11.28
C VAL A 189 5.44 -29.54 -11.06
N VAL A 190 6.51 -29.05 -10.41
CA VAL A 190 7.67 -29.84 -10.00
C VAL A 190 7.78 -29.77 -8.48
N ARG A 191 7.69 -30.92 -7.82
CA ARG A 191 7.78 -31.02 -6.36
C ARG A 191 9.16 -31.52 -5.96
N THR A 192 9.78 -30.84 -5.00
CA THR A 192 10.99 -31.28 -4.31
C THR A 192 10.69 -31.52 -2.84
N ALA A 193 11.67 -32.03 -2.09
CA ALA A 193 11.56 -32.22 -0.65
C ALA A 193 11.27 -30.91 0.11
N THR A 194 11.78 -29.78 -0.38
CA THR A 194 11.73 -28.48 0.33
C THR A 194 10.76 -27.47 -0.29
N ASN A 195 10.41 -27.61 -1.57
CA ASN A 195 9.56 -26.66 -2.28
C ASN A 195 8.67 -27.31 -3.35
N THR A 196 7.73 -26.53 -3.87
CA THR A 196 6.94 -26.84 -5.07
C THR A 196 7.11 -25.70 -6.05
N LYS A 197 7.64 -25.99 -7.23
CA LYS A 197 7.77 -25.03 -8.33
C LYS A 197 6.63 -25.21 -9.33
N ILE A 198 5.87 -24.16 -9.55
CA ILE A 198 4.84 -24.07 -10.58
C ILE A 198 5.39 -23.19 -11.69
N THR A 199 5.33 -23.65 -12.94
CA THR A 199 5.68 -22.86 -14.13
C THR A 199 4.44 -22.75 -15.00
N ASN A 200 3.84 -21.57 -14.99
CA ASN A 200 2.67 -21.22 -15.78
C ASN A 200 3.11 -20.49 -17.05
N LEU A 201 2.43 -20.81 -18.15
CA LEU A 201 2.43 -19.99 -19.37
C LEU A 201 1.03 -19.40 -19.52
N TRP A 202 0.96 -18.07 -19.41
CA TRP A 202 -0.29 -17.32 -19.61
C TRP A 202 -0.31 -16.76 -21.03
N ARG A 203 -1.50 -16.69 -21.61
CA ARG A 203 -1.77 -16.09 -22.92
C ARG A 203 -2.68 -14.88 -22.73
N ALA A 204 -2.23 -13.72 -23.18
CA ALA A 204 -3.11 -12.56 -23.32
C ALA A 204 -3.95 -12.70 -24.59
N GLN A 205 -5.14 -12.11 -24.63
CA GLN A 205 -6.04 -12.26 -25.80
C GLN A 205 -5.46 -11.66 -27.09
N GLY A 206 -4.56 -10.67 -26.97
CA GLY A 206 -3.77 -10.13 -28.08
C GLY A 206 -2.60 -11.03 -28.52
N GLY A 207 -2.48 -12.24 -27.98
CA GLY A 207 -1.53 -13.26 -28.40
C GLY A 207 -0.20 -13.29 -27.63
N ALA A 208 0.10 -12.30 -26.77
CA ALA A 208 1.35 -12.27 -26.00
C ALA A 208 1.44 -13.43 -25.00
N ALA A 209 2.61 -14.06 -24.90
CA ALA A 209 2.88 -15.14 -23.95
C ALA A 209 3.63 -14.61 -22.72
N ILE A 210 3.17 -14.95 -21.52
CA ILE A 210 3.75 -14.48 -20.26
C ILE A 210 4.16 -15.67 -19.40
N LYS A 211 5.46 -15.80 -19.18
CA LYS A 211 6.01 -16.83 -18.30
C LYS A 211 5.92 -16.38 -16.85
N HIS A 212 5.31 -17.21 -16.02
CA HIS A 212 5.13 -16.97 -14.59
C HIS A 212 5.58 -18.19 -13.80
N ILE A 213 6.57 -18.00 -12.92
CA ILE A 213 7.09 -19.04 -12.04
C ILE A 213 6.73 -18.69 -10.60
N GLN A 214 6.12 -19.65 -9.92
CA GLN A 214 5.83 -19.61 -8.48
C GLN A 214 6.64 -20.68 -7.77
N LEU A 215 7.45 -20.28 -6.79
CA LEU A 215 8.15 -21.20 -5.89
C LEU A 215 7.48 -21.15 -4.51
N VAL A 216 6.82 -22.24 -4.14
CA VAL A 216 6.08 -22.38 -2.89
C VAL A 216 6.90 -23.17 -1.88
N GLU A 217 7.13 -22.59 -0.71
CA GLU A 217 7.93 -23.14 0.40
C GLU A 217 7.07 -23.16 1.68
N SER A 218 7.10 -24.24 2.45
CA SER A 218 6.39 -24.28 3.74
C SER A 218 7.12 -23.40 4.77
N VAL A 219 6.36 -22.61 5.52
CA VAL A 219 6.85 -21.82 6.66
C VAL A 219 6.06 -22.20 7.91
N ASP A 220 6.55 -21.81 9.08
CA ASP A 220 5.84 -22.07 10.34
C ASP A 220 4.40 -21.54 10.24
N SER A 221 3.42 -22.44 10.37
CA SER A 221 1.97 -22.18 10.24
C SER A 221 1.50 -21.61 8.89
N GLY A 222 2.20 -21.89 7.79
CA GLY A 222 1.75 -21.43 6.48
C GLY A 222 2.71 -21.73 5.33
N PHE A 223 2.76 -20.83 4.34
CA PHE A 223 3.72 -20.92 3.22
C PHE A 223 4.24 -19.56 2.76
N ARG A 224 5.35 -19.60 2.03
CA ARG A 224 5.92 -18.49 1.27
C ARG A 224 5.84 -18.80 -0.21
N VAL A 225 5.52 -17.79 -1.02
CA VAL A 225 5.60 -17.86 -2.48
C VAL A 225 6.62 -16.84 -2.95
N SER A 226 7.57 -17.29 -3.77
CA SER A 226 8.43 -16.42 -4.56
C SER A 226 7.99 -16.41 -6.01
N GLU A 227 7.63 -15.23 -6.48
CA GLU A 227 7.05 -14.95 -7.79
C GLU A 227 8.14 -14.49 -8.75
N THR A 228 8.11 -15.00 -9.99
CA THR A 228 8.94 -14.50 -11.09
C THR A 228 8.10 -14.42 -12.35
N VAL A 229 7.84 -13.20 -12.84
CA VAL A 229 7.10 -12.95 -14.07
C VAL A 229 8.04 -12.36 -15.10
N THR A 230 8.03 -12.89 -16.33
CA THR A 230 8.80 -12.33 -17.45
C THR A 230 7.83 -11.76 -18.48
N LEU A 231 7.82 -10.44 -18.61
CA LEU A 231 7.05 -9.72 -19.62
C LEU A 231 7.82 -9.68 -20.94
N PRO A 232 7.17 -10.00 -22.07
CA PRO A 232 7.76 -9.87 -23.40
C PRO A 232 7.84 -8.39 -23.82
N LYS A 233 8.56 -8.08 -24.90
CA LYS A 233 8.90 -6.70 -25.29
C LYS A 233 7.68 -5.87 -25.70
N GLU A 234 6.68 -6.52 -26.30
CA GLU A 234 5.44 -5.92 -26.74
C GLU A 234 4.60 -5.37 -25.57
N LEU A 235 4.68 -5.98 -24.38
CA LEU A 235 3.99 -5.52 -23.19
C LEU A 235 4.80 -4.44 -22.47
N ASN A 236 4.82 -3.24 -23.05
CA ASN A 236 5.58 -2.10 -22.54
C ASN A 236 4.65 -1.02 -21.96
N ASP A 237 4.63 -0.93 -20.63
CA ASP A 237 3.77 -0.08 -19.79
C ASP A 237 2.38 -0.67 -19.52
N LEU A 238 2.36 -1.79 -18.80
CA LEU A 238 1.16 -2.40 -18.22
C LEU A 238 0.65 -1.64 -16.99
N ALA A 239 -0.60 -1.88 -16.61
CA ALA A 239 -1.18 -1.29 -15.39
C ALA A 239 -0.54 -1.83 -14.10
N ARG A 240 -0.23 -3.13 -14.07
CA ARG A 240 0.41 -3.81 -12.93
C ARG A 240 1.16 -5.06 -13.38
N VAL A 241 1.97 -5.61 -12.49
CA VAL A 241 2.45 -7.00 -12.49
C VAL A 241 2.29 -7.52 -11.08
N GLY A 242 1.26 -8.34 -10.86
CA GLY A 242 0.91 -8.80 -9.53
C GLY A 242 0.21 -10.14 -9.55
N ILE A 243 -0.23 -10.57 -8.36
CA ILE A 243 -1.17 -11.68 -8.20
C ILE A 243 -2.49 -11.16 -7.65
N ASN A 244 -3.60 -11.74 -8.13
CA ASN A 244 -4.93 -11.51 -7.60
C ASN A 244 -5.52 -12.83 -7.08
N PHE A 245 -6.19 -12.78 -5.93
CA PHE A 245 -6.89 -13.92 -5.34
C PHE A 245 -8.00 -13.44 -4.42
N GLU A 246 -8.83 -14.38 -3.97
CA GLU A 246 -9.94 -14.08 -3.07
C GLU A 246 -9.93 -15.05 -1.90
N VAL A 247 -10.27 -14.52 -0.72
CA VAL A 247 -10.52 -15.29 0.49
C VAL A 247 -11.94 -15.01 1.00
N ASP A 248 -12.41 -15.85 1.91
CA ASP A 248 -13.73 -15.76 2.55
C ASP A 248 -14.05 -14.30 2.94
N GLY A 249 -15.22 -13.82 2.51
CA GLY A 249 -15.73 -12.48 2.81
C GLY A 249 -15.93 -12.21 4.31
N ALA A 250 -16.01 -13.26 5.13
CA ALA A 250 -16.04 -13.12 6.59
C ALA A 250 -14.74 -12.54 7.17
N LEU A 251 -13.61 -12.63 6.45
CA LEU A 251 -12.33 -12.02 6.84
C LEU A 251 -12.28 -10.50 6.58
N ASN A 252 -13.27 -9.78 7.11
CA ASN A 252 -13.47 -8.35 6.83
C ASN A 252 -12.62 -7.43 7.73
N ASN A 253 -12.14 -7.88 8.89
CA ASN A 253 -11.30 -7.02 9.75
C ASN A 253 -9.90 -6.89 9.15
N PHE A 254 -9.56 -5.70 8.68
CA PHE A 254 -8.31 -5.43 7.98
C PHE A 254 -7.38 -4.61 8.85
N THR A 255 -6.16 -5.09 9.07
CA THR A 255 -5.10 -4.32 9.75
C THR A 255 -3.82 -4.43 8.96
N TYR A 256 -3.13 -3.32 8.77
CA TYR A 256 -1.88 -3.31 8.01
C TYR A 256 -0.84 -2.35 8.57
N PHE A 257 0.42 -2.60 8.23
CA PHE A 257 1.52 -1.67 8.48
C PHE A 257 2.09 -1.19 7.15
N GLY A 258 1.86 0.08 6.84
CA GLY A 258 2.17 0.67 5.53
C GLY A 258 1.81 2.14 5.48
N ILE A 259 1.72 2.71 4.28
CA ILE A 259 1.32 4.10 4.07
C ILE A 259 -0.20 4.20 4.12
N GLY A 260 -0.73 5.20 4.85
CA GLY A 260 -2.16 5.38 5.00
C GLY A 260 -2.56 6.66 5.75
N PRO A 261 -3.82 6.75 6.21
CA PRO A 261 -4.89 5.76 6.03
C PRO A 261 -5.57 5.83 4.65
N ASN A 262 -5.28 6.86 3.85
CA ASN A 262 -5.91 7.04 2.54
C ASN A 262 -5.21 6.18 1.48
N GLU A 263 -5.96 5.84 0.42
CA GLU A 263 -5.44 5.19 -0.78
C GLU A 263 -4.24 5.95 -1.36
N THR A 264 -3.24 5.18 -1.79
CA THR A 264 -2.00 5.69 -2.41
C THR A 264 -1.63 4.91 -3.66
N ALA A 265 -0.88 5.55 -4.54
CA ALA A 265 -0.34 4.99 -5.78
C ALA A 265 1.16 5.32 -5.90
N PRO A 266 1.94 4.67 -6.80
CA PRO A 266 3.39 4.85 -6.88
C PRO A 266 3.87 6.31 -6.96
N ASP A 267 3.11 7.15 -7.66
CA ASP A 267 3.32 8.57 -7.91
C ASP A 267 2.45 9.51 -7.04
N ARG A 268 1.61 8.95 -6.16
CA ARG A 268 0.73 9.67 -5.23
C ARG A 268 0.66 8.91 -3.90
N LYS A 269 1.72 9.07 -3.09
CA LYS A 269 1.95 8.25 -1.88
C LYS A 269 2.36 9.04 -0.64
N ILE A 270 1.93 10.29 -0.54
CA ILE A 270 2.18 11.08 0.66
C ILE A 270 1.22 10.61 1.76
N GLY A 271 1.78 9.95 2.77
CA GLY A 271 1.06 9.44 3.93
C GLY A 271 2.02 8.95 5.01
N LYS A 272 1.52 8.81 6.24
CA LYS A 272 2.32 8.30 7.37
C LYS A 272 2.47 6.79 7.23
N ILE A 273 3.67 6.29 7.49
CA ILE A 273 3.88 4.87 7.76
C ILE A 273 3.41 4.60 9.19
N HIS A 274 2.33 3.83 9.32
CA HIS A 274 1.75 3.50 10.62
C HIS A 274 1.04 2.15 10.57
N ARG A 275 0.59 1.67 11.73
CA ARG A 275 -0.37 0.58 11.83
C ARG A 275 -1.78 1.17 11.69
N TYR A 276 -2.53 0.72 10.69
CA TYR A 276 -3.90 1.12 10.44
C TYR A 276 -4.82 -0.08 10.61
N SER A 277 -5.99 0.16 11.17
CA SER A 277 -7.04 -0.85 11.36
C SER A 277 -8.36 -0.28 10.86
N SER A 278 -9.08 -1.10 10.09
CA SER A 278 -10.31 -0.77 9.40
C SER A 278 -11.05 -2.06 9.02
N THR A 279 -11.99 -1.98 8.10
CA THR A 279 -12.58 -3.14 7.41
C THR A 279 -12.22 -3.15 5.92
N VAL A 280 -12.36 -4.31 5.28
CA VAL A 280 -12.24 -4.47 3.82
C VAL A 280 -13.25 -3.57 3.13
N ASP A 281 -14.49 -3.53 3.61
CA ASP A 281 -15.54 -2.66 3.08
C ASP A 281 -15.15 -1.18 3.08
N GLN A 282 -14.49 -0.71 4.15
CA GLN A 282 -14.01 0.66 4.27
C GLN A 282 -12.85 1.01 3.34
N GLN A 283 -12.24 0.03 2.66
CA GLN A 283 -11.18 0.30 1.67
C GLN A 283 -11.75 0.77 0.33
N TYR A 284 -13.04 0.53 0.06
CA TYR A 284 -13.66 0.97 -1.17
C TYR A 284 -13.78 2.50 -1.23
N VAL A 285 -13.26 3.11 -2.29
CA VAL A 285 -13.42 4.54 -2.55
C VAL A 285 -14.49 4.74 -3.63
N PRO A 286 -15.67 5.31 -3.29
CA PRO A 286 -16.77 5.45 -4.24
C PRO A 286 -16.55 6.65 -5.18
N TYR A 287 -15.63 6.53 -6.13
CA TYR A 287 -15.54 7.47 -7.26
C TYR A 287 -16.84 7.40 -8.08
N VAL A 288 -17.32 8.54 -8.60
CA VAL A 288 -18.62 8.62 -9.29
C VAL A 288 -18.67 7.63 -10.45
N LYS A 289 -17.65 7.70 -11.32
CA LYS A 289 -17.32 6.63 -12.25
C LYS A 289 -16.38 5.65 -11.54
N PRO A 290 -16.80 4.38 -11.35
CA PRO A 290 -15.96 3.36 -10.74
C PRO A 290 -14.68 3.13 -11.54
N GLN A 291 -13.58 2.93 -10.83
CA GLN A 291 -12.23 2.77 -11.36
C GLN A 291 -11.33 2.13 -10.29
N GLU A 292 -10.06 1.82 -10.61
CA GLU A 292 -9.08 1.32 -9.63
C GLU A 292 -9.08 2.20 -8.37
N ASN A 293 -9.17 1.56 -7.21
CA ASN A 293 -9.16 2.23 -5.92
C ASN A 293 -8.77 1.29 -4.76
N GLY A 294 -8.60 1.85 -3.56
CA GLY A 294 -8.37 1.13 -2.30
C GLY A 294 -6.95 0.59 -2.09
N GLY A 295 -6.03 0.88 -3.00
CA GLY A 295 -4.66 0.42 -2.93
C GLY A 295 -3.78 1.19 -1.94
N HIS A 296 -2.85 0.50 -1.29
CA HIS A 296 -1.87 1.07 -0.37
C HIS A 296 -0.43 0.75 -0.78
N MET A 297 0.34 1.79 -1.04
CA MET A 297 1.78 1.70 -1.28
C MET A 297 2.55 1.43 0.01
N GLY A 298 3.67 0.74 -0.13
CA GLY A 298 4.62 0.54 0.97
C GLY A 298 4.05 -0.32 2.09
N MET A 299 3.14 -1.25 1.82
CA MET A 299 2.67 -2.21 2.80
C MET A 299 3.79 -3.21 3.12
N ARG A 300 4.09 -3.44 4.41
CA ARG A 300 5.08 -4.43 4.87
C ARG A 300 4.42 -5.76 5.20
N TRP A 301 3.28 -5.66 5.87
CA TRP A 301 2.44 -6.78 6.27
C TRP A 301 1.00 -6.30 6.40
N PHE A 302 0.08 -7.25 6.30
CA PHE A 302 -1.32 -7.04 6.62
C PHE A 302 -1.93 -8.31 7.22
N SER A 303 -3.01 -8.16 7.96
CA SER A 303 -3.79 -9.25 8.52
C SER A 303 -5.27 -9.06 8.20
N LEU A 304 -5.93 -10.19 7.99
CA LEU A 304 -7.37 -10.30 7.75
C LEU A 304 -7.93 -11.26 8.78
N THR A 305 -8.93 -10.85 9.55
CA THR A 305 -9.59 -11.72 10.52
C THR A 305 -11.09 -11.67 10.40
N ASN A 306 -11.75 -12.75 10.81
CA ASN A 306 -13.17 -12.74 11.08
C ASN A 306 -13.48 -12.03 12.41
N GLN A 307 -14.75 -12.05 12.80
CA GLN A 307 -15.22 -11.47 14.07
C GLN A 307 -14.69 -12.21 15.31
N SER A 308 -14.35 -13.49 15.19
CA SER A 308 -13.78 -14.31 16.28
C SER A 308 -12.25 -14.16 16.41
N GLY A 309 -11.60 -13.39 15.52
CA GLY A 309 -10.17 -13.14 15.54
C GLY A 309 -9.32 -14.19 14.82
N HIS A 310 -9.93 -15.22 14.22
CA HIS A 310 -9.20 -16.18 13.37
C HIS A 310 -8.96 -15.58 11.99
N GLY A 311 -7.81 -15.87 11.38
CA GLY A 311 -7.57 -15.47 10.00
C GLY A 311 -6.16 -15.63 9.51
N LEU A 312 -5.71 -14.66 8.72
CA LEU A 312 -4.50 -14.71 7.91
C LEU A 312 -3.60 -13.52 8.22
N TYR A 313 -2.30 -13.79 8.36
CA TYR A 313 -1.25 -12.77 8.40
C TYR A 313 -0.35 -12.91 7.18
N PHE A 314 -0.23 -11.85 6.42
CA PHE A 314 0.61 -11.76 5.23
C PHE A 314 1.85 -10.91 5.51
N GLN A 315 3.04 -11.46 5.27
CA GLN A 315 4.31 -10.75 5.32
C GLN A 315 4.89 -10.60 3.91
N LEU A 316 5.25 -9.38 3.53
CA LEU A 316 5.87 -9.08 2.23
C LEU A 316 7.40 -9.07 2.36
N ASP A 317 8.09 -9.38 1.25
CA ASP A 317 9.55 -9.41 1.18
C ASP A 317 10.22 -8.04 1.38
N LYS A 318 9.54 -6.98 0.96
CA LYS A 318 9.84 -5.56 1.16
C LYS A 318 8.53 -4.76 1.06
N PRO A 319 8.51 -3.46 1.35
CA PRO A 319 7.29 -2.66 1.19
C PRO A 319 6.74 -2.75 -0.24
N ARG A 320 5.49 -3.21 -0.43
CA ARG A 320 4.82 -3.38 -1.74
C ARG A 320 3.54 -2.56 -1.88
N MET A 321 3.01 -2.50 -3.09
CA MET A 321 1.64 -2.06 -3.35
C MET A 321 0.71 -3.26 -3.12
N VAL A 322 -0.34 -3.05 -2.34
CA VAL A 322 -1.36 -4.06 -2.08
C VAL A 322 -2.72 -3.40 -2.07
N THR A 323 -3.70 -4.06 -2.69
CA THR A 323 -5.10 -3.69 -2.63
C THR A 323 -5.86 -4.81 -1.91
N VAL A 324 -6.67 -4.46 -0.92
CA VAL A 324 -7.62 -5.36 -0.25
C VAL A 324 -8.97 -4.68 -0.30
N THR A 325 -9.95 -5.29 -0.96
CA THR A 325 -11.19 -4.59 -1.36
C THR A 325 -12.35 -5.59 -1.49
N PRO A 326 -13.61 -5.15 -1.33
CA PRO A 326 -14.77 -6.00 -1.62
C PRO A 326 -15.09 -6.08 -3.13
N MET A 327 -14.35 -5.35 -3.98
CA MET A 327 -14.69 -5.18 -5.40
C MET A 327 -13.70 -5.90 -6.32
N ARG A 328 -14.21 -6.56 -7.37
CA ARG A 328 -13.35 -7.02 -8.47
C ARG A 328 -13.07 -5.87 -9.44
N SER A 329 -11.90 -5.89 -10.06
CA SER A 329 -11.52 -4.85 -11.03
C SER A 329 -12.45 -4.85 -12.26
N GLU A 330 -12.95 -6.02 -12.66
CA GLU A 330 -13.88 -6.16 -13.77
C GLU A 330 -15.23 -5.53 -13.47
N ASP A 331 -15.74 -5.71 -12.24
CA ASP A 331 -17.02 -5.15 -11.80
C ASP A 331 -16.95 -3.61 -11.74
N LEU A 332 -15.80 -3.07 -11.29
CA LEU A 332 -15.53 -1.64 -11.35
C LEU A 332 -15.52 -1.14 -12.80
N ALA A 333 -14.75 -1.77 -13.69
CA ALA A 333 -14.62 -1.29 -15.07
C ALA A 333 -15.90 -1.42 -15.90
N ASN A 334 -16.77 -2.39 -15.59
CA ASN A 334 -18.04 -2.60 -16.29
C ASN A 334 -19.14 -1.64 -15.82
N ALA A 335 -19.01 -1.05 -14.63
CA ALA A 335 -20.00 -0.15 -14.08
C ALA A 335 -19.80 1.28 -14.58
N THR A 336 -20.89 1.95 -14.97
CA THR A 336 -20.86 3.36 -15.38
C THR A 336 -20.95 4.33 -14.19
N HIS A 337 -21.57 3.89 -13.10
CA HIS A 337 -21.79 4.66 -11.87
C HIS A 337 -21.61 3.77 -10.64
N ASN A 338 -21.12 4.36 -9.54
CA ASN A 338 -20.86 3.64 -8.29
C ASN A 338 -22.07 2.88 -7.72
N VAL A 339 -23.29 3.39 -7.90
CA VAL A 339 -24.52 2.73 -7.44
C VAL A 339 -24.78 1.38 -8.10
N PHE A 340 -24.13 1.08 -9.23
CA PHE A 340 -24.27 -0.20 -9.94
C PHE A 340 -23.18 -1.22 -9.55
N VAL A 341 -22.15 -0.80 -8.82
CA VAL A 341 -21.10 -1.69 -8.36
C VAL A 341 -21.63 -2.54 -7.22
N LYS A 342 -21.47 -3.86 -7.34
CA LYS A 342 -21.82 -4.81 -6.29
C LYS A 342 -20.55 -5.43 -5.71
N PRO A 343 -20.44 -5.57 -4.38
CA PRO A 343 -19.40 -6.38 -3.75
C PRO A 343 -19.37 -7.80 -4.32
N SER A 344 -18.19 -8.39 -4.40
CA SER A 344 -17.99 -9.76 -4.88
C SER A 344 -18.55 -10.83 -3.93
N GLY A 345 -18.79 -10.45 -2.67
CA GLY A 345 -19.10 -11.37 -1.56
C GLY A 345 -17.85 -11.91 -0.85
N ASN A 346 -16.66 -11.66 -1.40
CA ASN A 346 -15.37 -12.15 -0.91
C ASN A 346 -14.44 -10.99 -0.55
N THR A 347 -13.36 -11.29 0.17
CA THR A 347 -12.23 -10.37 0.33
C THR A 347 -11.29 -10.52 -0.87
N VAL A 348 -11.26 -9.54 -1.77
CA VAL A 348 -10.41 -9.53 -2.96
C VAL A 348 -9.05 -8.92 -2.62
N ILE A 349 -7.98 -9.63 -2.94
CA ILE A 349 -6.60 -9.26 -2.59
C ILE A 349 -5.75 -9.22 -3.85
N THR A 350 -5.05 -8.10 -4.05
CA THR A 350 -4.02 -7.96 -5.08
C THR A 350 -2.68 -7.59 -4.45
N ILE A 351 -1.63 -8.38 -4.69
CA ILE A 351 -0.25 -8.10 -4.24
C ILE A 351 0.61 -7.83 -5.48
N ASP A 352 1.07 -6.59 -5.63
CA ASP A 352 1.80 -6.17 -6.82
C ASP A 352 3.32 -6.25 -6.63
N GLY A 353 3.98 -6.92 -7.57
CA GLY A 353 5.42 -6.81 -7.79
C GLY A 353 5.81 -5.46 -8.38
N ALA A 354 4.96 -4.90 -9.25
CA ALA A 354 5.02 -3.55 -9.80
C ALA A 354 3.61 -3.02 -10.09
N HIS A 355 3.39 -1.72 -9.90
CA HIS A 355 2.13 -1.04 -10.18
C HIS A 355 2.45 0.28 -10.90
N ARG A 356 1.65 0.64 -11.89
CA ARG A 356 1.84 1.86 -12.69
C ARG A 356 1.31 3.09 -11.95
N GLY A 357 2.01 4.22 -12.03
CA GLY A 357 1.46 5.49 -11.53
C GLY A 357 0.09 5.85 -12.13
N VAL A 358 -0.63 6.74 -11.46
CA VAL A 358 -1.96 7.19 -11.92
C VAL A 358 -1.89 8.43 -12.82
N GLY A 359 -0.81 9.23 -12.73
CA GLY A 359 -0.65 10.45 -13.53
C GLY A 359 -1.80 11.45 -13.37
N THR A 360 -1.96 12.30 -14.38
CA THR A 360 -3.01 13.31 -14.49
C THR A 360 -3.56 13.42 -15.93
N ALA A 361 -3.44 12.35 -16.72
CA ALA A 361 -3.67 12.35 -18.17
C ALA A 361 -5.13 12.61 -18.60
N SER A 362 -6.09 12.64 -17.67
CA SER A 362 -7.44 13.12 -17.97
C SER A 362 -7.44 14.59 -18.43
N CYS A 363 -6.53 15.39 -17.89
CA CYS A 363 -6.22 16.74 -18.36
C CYS A 363 -4.85 17.15 -17.80
N GLY A 364 -3.78 16.84 -18.53
CA GLY A 364 -2.41 17.12 -18.09
C GLY A 364 -1.45 15.99 -18.46
N PRO A 365 -0.27 15.92 -17.81
CA PRO A 365 0.70 14.89 -18.09
C PRO A 365 0.23 13.51 -17.63
N ASP A 366 0.66 12.49 -18.36
CA ASP A 366 0.67 11.10 -17.88
C ASP A 366 1.67 10.95 -16.72
N THR A 367 1.71 9.77 -16.11
CA THR A 367 2.66 9.45 -15.06
C THR A 367 4.11 9.57 -15.57
N LEU A 368 5.01 9.97 -14.69
CA LEU A 368 6.43 10.14 -15.04
C LEU A 368 7.05 8.79 -15.44
N ALA A 369 8.04 8.81 -16.36
CA ALA A 369 8.68 7.61 -16.92
C ALA A 369 9.19 6.59 -15.87
N LYS A 370 9.55 7.05 -14.66
CA LYS A 370 10.00 6.19 -13.55
C LYS A 370 8.89 5.35 -12.90
N TYR A 371 7.62 5.63 -13.21
CA TYR A 371 6.44 4.94 -12.69
C TYR A 371 5.73 4.08 -13.76
N LEU A 372 6.32 3.97 -14.95
CA LEU A 372 5.87 3.06 -16.02
C LEU A 372 6.39 1.65 -15.79
N ILE A 373 5.65 0.64 -16.25
CA ILE A 373 6.03 -0.77 -16.11
C ILE A 373 6.68 -1.28 -17.41
N LYS A 374 8.01 -1.37 -17.44
CA LYS A 374 8.74 -1.79 -18.65
C LYS A 374 8.71 -3.32 -18.86
N PRO A 375 9.03 -3.83 -20.06
CA PRO A 375 9.27 -5.25 -20.26
C PRO A 375 10.41 -5.77 -19.37
N GLY A 376 10.48 -7.10 -19.19
CA GLY A 376 11.54 -7.75 -18.44
C GLY A 376 11.04 -8.60 -17.28
N THR A 377 11.94 -8.89 -16.34
CA THR A 377 11.67 -9.84 -15.26
C THR A 377 11.35 -9.13 -13.94
N TYR A 378 10.20 -9.46 -13.37
CA TYR A 378 9.70 -8.97 -12.09
C TYR A 378 9.78 -10.08 -11.05
N LYS A 379 10.29 -9.74 -9.86
CA LYS A 379 10.42 -10.69 -8.73
C LYS A 379 9.90 -10.08 -7.44
N TRP A 380 9.10 -10.85 -6.73
CA TRP A 380 8.65 -10.52 -5.38
C TRP A 380 8.30 -11.79 -4.62
N SER A 381 8.25 -11.69 -3.29
CA SER A 381 7.79 -12.79 -2.45
C SER A 381 6.83 -12.30 -1.39
N TRP A 382 5.92 -13.19 -1.01
CA TRP A 382 4.95 -12.98 0.06
C TRP A 382 4.83 -14.27 0.86
N SER A 383 4.55 -14.15 2.15
CA SER A 383 4.31 -15.28 3.03
C SER A 383 2.94 -15.09 3.68
N VAL A 384 2.20 -16.17 3.87
CA VAL A 384 0.92 -16.18 4.56
C VAL A 384 0.96 -17.23 5.66
N VAL A 385 0.45 -16.90 6.84
CA VAL A 385 0.27 -17.82 7.96
C VAL A 385 -1.13 -17.68 8.55
N THR A 386 -1.66 -18.77 9.06
CA THR A 386 -2.92 -18.79 9.80
C THR A 386 -2.69 -18.56 11.29
N PHE A 387 -3.61 -17.87 11.94
CA PHE A 387 -3.61 -17.69 13.39
C PHE A 387 -5.02 -17.65 13.97
#